data_AF-A0A0D6P2L9-F1
#
_entry.id   AF-A0A0D6P2L9-F1
#
_cell.length_a   1.000
_cell.length_b   1.000
_cell.length_c   1.000
_cell.angle_alpha   90.00
_cell.angle_beta   90.00
_cell.angle_gamma   90.00
#
_symmetry.space_group_name_H-M   'P 1'
#
loop_
_entity.id
_entity.type
_entity.pdbx_description
1 polymer ?
#
loop_
_entity_poly.entity_id
_entity_poly.type
_entity_poly.pdbx_seq_one_letter_code
_entity_poly.pdbx_strand_id
1 'polypeptide(L)'
;MDRLPAGHPAVAFMHIPKTAGTSLVLALRRALAPAASVGGFDASLFGDYADFDTFDAPTRAAIHLRPHDLPPADFVAGHFALSTLMGRYPRARLLSVLREPRSRLLSLWLFWRSHSDEQLAGWGTWADRVRLARLPLAAFLRAPAVACQTDNMITRALLWPHPLIPDGGFIAPDDEAWLLTDARRRLAQLSFVDVVEVAGWEARLQAWLGRPLDLARCNETTPMPRGLRGDLARELTASAFDALAARSRIDTQLWTTVAGGLAGSDADAVREEAWIRTVARHAPLLAGGTPAMA
;
A
#
# COMPACT_ATOMS: atom_id res chain seq x y z
N MET A 1 -26.14 6.42 12.50
CA MET A 1 -25.36 7.36 11.67
C MET A 1 -26.13 7.59 10.40
N ASP A 2 -26.48 8.83 10.12
CA ASP A 2 -27.23 9.16 8.91
C ASP A 2 -26.33 8.99 7.68
N ARG A 3 -26.89 8.40 6.62
CA ARG A 3 -26.20 8.27 5.32
C ARG A 3 -25.78 9.64 4.80
N LEU A 4 -24.75 9.70 3.96
CA LEU A 4 -24.45 10.93 3.23
C LEU A 4 -25.69 11.36 2.43
N PRO A 5 -26.02 12.66 2.38
CA PRO A 5 -27.10 13.16 1.55
C PRO A 5 -26.91 12.75 0.10
N ALA A 6 -28.00 12.48 -0.61
CA ALA A 6 -27.97 12.25 -2.04
C ALA A 6 -27.29 13.44 -2.75
N GLY A 7 -26.30 13.15 -3.60
CA GLY A 7 -25.53 14.18 -4.32
C GLY A 7 -24.22 14.61 -3.67
N HIS A 8 -23.86 14.10 -2.48
CA HIS A 8 -22.52 14.30 -1.94
C HIS A 8 -21.46 13.67 -2.86
N PRO A 9 -20.31 14.34 -3.11
CA PRO A 9 -19.22 13.72 -3.86
C PRO A 9 -18.79 12.39 -3.25
N ALA A 10 -18.53 11.39 -4.11
CA ALA A 10 -17.98 10.11 -3.70
C ALA A 10 -16.65 10.30 -2.97
N VAL A 11 -16.33 9.39 -2.05
CA VAL A 11 -15.01 9.33 -1.42
C VAL A 11 -14.21 8.21 -2.06
N ALA A 12 -13.02 8.53 -2.55
CA ALA A 12 -12.13 7.54 -3.17
C ALA A 12 -10.82 7.45 -2.38
N PHE A 13 -10.61 6.32 -1.71
CA PHE A 13 -9.40 6.01 -0.99
C PHE A 13 -8.43 5.24 -1.90
N MET A 14 -7.37 5.93 -2.31
CA MET A 14 -6.21 5.33 -2.97
C MET A 14 -5.41 4.54 -1.93
N HIS A 15 -5.79 3.28 -1.72
CA HIS A 15 -5.18 2.42 -0.71
C HIS A 15 -3.86 1.87 -1.25
N ILE A 16 -2.75 2.40 -0.74
CA ILE A 16 -1.41 1.89 -1.06
C ILE A 16 -1.18 0.58 -0.27
N PRO A 17 -0.71 -0.53 -0.89
CA PRO A 17 -0.53 -1.77 -0.17
C PRO A 17 0.33 -1.62 1.10
N LYS A 18 -0.16 -2.21 2.19
CA LYS A 18 0.48 -2.28 3.52
C LYS A 18 0.59 -0.95 4.29
N THR A 19 -0.29 0.02 4.01
CA THR A 19 -0.41 1.28 4.77
C THR A 19 -1.57 1.28 5.78
N ALA A 20 -1.79 0.14 6.47
CA ALA A 20 -2.92 -0.07 7.39
C ALA A 20 -4.32 0.05 6.76
N GLY A 21 -4.42 0.01 5.42
CA GLY A 21 -5.66 0.40 4.76
C GLY A 21 -6.84 -0.55 4.93
N THR A 22 -6.68 -1.84 5.27
CA THR A 22 -7.85 -2.69 5.50
C THR A 22 -8.68 -2.25 6.71
N SER A 23 -8.05 -1.92 7.84
CA SER A 23 -8.73 -1.34 9.00
C SER A 23 -9.40 -0.02 8.64
N LEU A 24 -8.68 0.82 7.89
CA LEU A 24 -9.18 2.12 7.46
C LEU A 24 -10.36 2.01 6.47
N VAL A 25 -10.34 1.05 5.54
CA VAL A 25 -11.44 0.77 4.61
C VAL A 25 -12.70 0.42 5.39
N LEU A 26 -12.59 -0.43 6.42
CA LEU A 26 -13.72 -0.82 7.27
C LEU A 26 -14.26 0.37 8.07
N ALA A 27 -13.37 1.18 8.66
CA ALA A 27 -13.74 2.37 9.42
C ALA A 27 -14.42 3.43 8.52
N LEU A 28 -13.86 3.70 7.33
CA LEU A 28 -14.42 4.62 6.35
C LEU A 28 -15.79 4.14 5.86
N ARG A 29 -15.93 2.85 5.53
CA ARG A 29 -17.22 2.27 5.12
C ARG A 29 -18.28 2.45 6.21
N ARG A 30 -17.91 2.24 7.48
CA ARG A 30 -18.81 2.44 8.63
C ARG A 30 -19.20 3.92 8.80
N ALA A 31 -18.23 4.82 8.76
CA ALA A 31 -18.44 6.26 8.97
C ALA A 31 -19.26 6.93 7.85
N LEU A 32 -19.00 6.53 6.60
CA LEU A 32 -19.66 7.07 5.41
C LEU A 32 -21.04 6.46 5.16
N ALA A 33 -21.24 5.20 5.59
CA ALA A 33 -22.44 4.40 5.31
C ALA A 33 -22.87 4.47 3.82
N PRO A 34 -21.97 4.14 2.88
CA PRO A 34 -22.19 4.31 1.44
C PRO A 34 -23.36 3.44 0.94
N ALA A 35 -24.08 3.94 -0.06
CA ALA A 35 -25.08 3.17 -0.78
C ALA A 35 -24.45 2.08 -1.67
N ALA A 36 -23.26 2.34 -2.23
CA ALA A 36 -22.52 1.42 -3.07
C ALA A 36 -21.01 1.54 -2.80
N SER A 37 -20.38 0.43 -2.41
CA SER A 37 -18.94 0.38 -2.19
C SER A 37 -18.27 -0.52 -3.22
N VAL A 38 -17.15 -0.08 -3.76
CA VAL A 38 -16.27 -0.92 -4.60
C VAL A 38 -14.88 -0.99 -3.99
N GLY A 39 -14.25 -2.14 -4.15
CA GLY A 39 -12.83 -2.35 -3.89
C GLY A 39 -12.22 -3.28 -4.92
N GLY A 40 -10.92 -3.54 -4.80
CA GLY A 40 -10.19 -4.38 -5.73
C GLY A 40 -8.79 -3.85 -6.02
N PHE A 41 -8.31 -4.21 -7.20
CA PHE A 41 -6.98 -3.89 -7.71
C PHE A 41 -7.11 -3.40 -9.16
N ASP A 42 -6.21 -2.52 -9.61
CA ASP A 42 -6.01 -2.27 -11.04
C ASP A 42 -4.68 -2.82 -11.54
N ALA A 43 -4.45 -2.65 -12.84
CA ALA A 43 -3.25 -3.13 -13.53
C ALA A 43 -1.94 -2.55 -12.97
N SER A 44 -1.97 -1.40 -12.28
CA SER A 44 -0.75 -0.78 -11.72
C SER A 44 -0.02 -1.67 -10.71
N LEU A 45 -0.75 -2.60 -10.08
CA LEU A 45 -0.20 -3.56 -9.13
C LEU A 45 0.39 -4.83 -9.73
N PHE A 46 0.18 -5.06 -11.01
CA PHE A 46 0.55 -6.31 -11.69
C PHE A 46 1.75 -6.13 -12.63
N GLY A 47 2.15 -4.89 -12.90
CA GLY A 47 3.31 -4.61 -13.73
C GLY A 47 3.18 -5.21 -15.12
N ASP A 48 4.18 -5.99 -15.54
CA ASP A 48 4.21 -6.71 -16.81
C ASP A 48 3.43 -8.05 -16.82
N TYR A 49 2.69 -8.38 -15.75
CA TYR A 49 1.90 -9.60 -15.70
C TYR A 49 0.64 -9.49 -16.58
N ALA A 50 0.45 -10.47 -17.47
CA ALA A 50 -0.66 -10.52 -18.42
C ALA A 50 -1.59 -11.72 -18.24
N ASP A 51 -1.19 -12.74 -17.47
CA ASP A 51 -1.92 -14.02 -17.35
C ASP A 51 -3.11 -13.95 -16.37
N PHE A 52 -3.95 -12.92 -16.51
CA PHE A 52 -5.07 -12.68 -15.61
C PHE A 52 -6.12 -13.79 -15.63
N ASP A 53 -6.24 -14.54 -16.72
CA ASP A 53 -7.22 -15.63 -16.84
C ASP A 53 -6.83 -16.87 -16.02
N THR A 54 -5.65 -16.90 -15.42
CA THR A 54 -5.22 -17.98 -14.50
C THR A 54 -5.71 -17.78 -13.06
N PHE A 55 -6.17 -16.58 -12.70
CA PHE A 55 -6.79 -16.34 -11.40
C PHE A 55 -8.10 -17.13 -11.27
N ASP A 56 -8.44 -17.53 -10.05
CA ASP A 56 -9.80 -18.01 -9.78
C ASP A 56 -10.84 -16.90 -10.03
N ALA A 57 -12.09 -17.30 -10.25
CA ALA A 57 -13.14 -16.36 -10.62
C ALA A 57 -13.35 -15.23 -9.59
N PRO A 58 -13.37 -15.49 -8.26
CA PRO A 58 -13.45 -14.42 -7.26
C PRO A 58 -12.30 -13.42 -7.32
N THR A 59 -11.06 -13.90 -7.43
CA THR A 59 -9.87 -13.04 -7.49
C THR A 59 -9.85 -12.24 -8.78
N ARG A 60 -10.16 -12.88 -9.91
CA ARG A 60 -10.25 -12.21 -11.22
C ARG A 60 -11.29 -11.10 -11.23
N ALA A 61 -12.45 -11.32 -10.60
CA ALA A 61 -13.53 -10.34 -10.51
C ALA A 61 -13.17 -9.09 -9.69
N ALA A 62 -12.16 -9.19 -8.82
CA ALA A 62 -11.63 -8.05 -8.05
C ALA A 62 -10.59 -7.22 -8.82
N ILE A 63 -10.19 -7.63 -10.03
CA ILE A 63 -9.17 -6.97 -10.86
C ILE A 63 -9.83 -6.17 -11.99
N HIS A 64 -9.66 -4.85 -11.94
CA HIS A 64 -10.22 -3.87 -12.87
C HIS A 64 -9.11 -3.33 -13.77
N LEU A 65 -9.07 -3.74 -15.04
CA LEU A 65 -7.94 -3.40 -15.92
C LEU A 65 -8.03 -1.97 -16.47
N ARG A 66 -9.23 -1.39 -16.51
CA ARG A 66 -9.48 -0.05 -17.04
C ARG A 66 -10.42 0.72 -16.10
N PRO A 67 -10.36 2.07 -16.08
CA PRO A 67 -11.21 2.86 -15.20
C PRO A 67 -12.69 2.56 -15.34
N HIS A 68 -13.20 2.36 -16.56
CA HIS A 68 -14.63 2.09 -16.79
C HIS A 68 -15.08 0.67 -16.40
N ASP A 69 -14.16 -0.25 -16.10
CA ASP A 69 -14.51 -1.58 -15.59
C ASP A 69 -15.03 -1.48 -14.14
N LEU A 70 -14.68 -0.41 -13.41
CA LEU A 70 -15.18 -0.16 -12.07
C LEU A 70 -16.68 0.26 -12.09
N PRO A 71 -17.55 -0.34 -11.25
CA PRO A 71 -18.96 0.07 -11.16
C PRO A 71 -19.14 1.46 -10.54
N PRO A 72 -20.29 2.14 -10.74
CA PRO A 72 -20.63 3.34 -9.99
C PRO A 72 -20.64 3.06 -8.48
N ALA A 73 -20.06 3.97 -7.69
CA ALA A 73 -19.96 3.83 -6.24
C ALA A 73 -19.86 5.23 -5.59
N ASP A 74 -20.34 5.37 -4.36
CA ASP A 74 -20.16 6.55 -3.52
C ASP A 74 -19.01 6.38 -2.50
N PHE A 75 -18.53 5.15 -2.32
CA PHE A 75 -17.26 4.88 -1.66
C PHE A 75 -16.40 3.87 -2.43
N VAL A 76 -15.19 4.29 -2.79
CA VAL A 76 -14.22 3.50 -3.57
C VAL A 76 -13.00 3.30 -2.68
N ALA A 77 -12.60 2.06 -2.43
CA ALA A 77 -11.39 1.81 -1.68
C ALA A 77 -10.73 0.51 -2.13
N GLY A 78 -9.57 0.65 -2.74
CA GLY A 78 -8.81 -0.46 -3.30
C GLY A 78 -7.44 -0.01 -3.72
N HIS A 79 -6.67 -0.97 -4.21
CA HIS A 79 -5.34 -0.72 -4.70
C HIS A 79 -5.41 -0.27 -6.16
N PHE A 80 -5.83 0.97 -6.32
CA PHE A 80 -5.99 1.63 -7.61
C PHE A 80 -4.96 2.75 -7.72
N ALA A 81 -4.41 2.95 -8.90
CA ALA A 81 -3.65 4.14 -9.23
C ALA A 81 -4.55 5.38 -9.21
N LEU A 82 -3.94 6.54 -8.97
CA LEU A 82 -4.62 7.83 -8.98
C LEU A 82 -5.33 8.09 -10.31
N SER A 83 -4.68 7.74 -11.43
CA SER A 83 -5.25 7.89 -12.78
C SER A 83 -6.54 7.08 -12.97
N THR A 84 -6.58 5.85 -12.44
CA THR A 84 -7.77 4.99 -12.47
C THR A 84 -8.92 5.61 -11.68
N LEU A 85 -8.64 6.09 -10.47
CA LEU A 85 -9.64 6.75 -9.62
C LEU A 85 -10.16 8.04 -10.25
N MET A 86 -9.28 8.90 -10.76
CA MET A 86 -9.66 10.15 -11.41
C MET A 86 -10.42 9.91 -12.72
N GLY A 87 -10.02 8.90 -13.49
CA GLY A 87 -10.70 8.53 -14.74
C GLY A 87 -12.12 8.04 -14.50
N ARG A 88 -12.34 7.25 -13.43
CA ARG A 88 -13.65 6.69 -13.14
C ARG A 88 -14.55 7.60 -12.31
N TYR A 89 -13.97 8.30 -11.34
CA TYR A 89 -14.65 9.13 -10.35
C TYR A 89 -14.06 10.55 -10.34
N PRO A 90 -14.17 11.32 -11.44
CA PRO A 90 -13.50 12.61 -11.60
C PRO A 90 -13.95 13.69 -10.60
N ARG A 91 -15.09 13.47 -9.92
CA ARG A 91 -15.63 14.35 -8.89
C ARG A 91 -15.43 13.83 -7.47
N ALA A 92 -14.74 12.71 -7.29
CA ALA A 92 -14.53 12.15 -5.95
C ALA A 92 -13.57 13.01 -5.12
N ARG A 93 -13.82 13.03 -3.81
CA ARG A 93 -12.84 13.49 -2.82
C ARG A 93 -11.80 12.40 -2.63
N LEU A 94 -10.61 12.64 -3.18
CA LEU A 94 -9.52 11.66 -3.17
C LEU A 94 -8.75 11.74 -1.86
N LEU A 95 -8.50 10.59 -1.25
CA LEU A 95 -7.65 10.51 -0.06
C LEU A 95 -6.64 9.38 -0.18
N SER A 96 -5.51 9.52 0.50
CA SER A 96 -4.57 8.43 0.76
C SER A 96 -3.93 8.58 2.13
N VAL A 97 -3.38 7.49 2.65
CA VAL A 97 -2.52 7.50 3.83
C VAL A 97 -1.23 6.80 3.48
N LEU A 98 -0.12 7.43 3.84
CA LEU A 98 1.22 6.94 3.59
C LEU A 98 1.74 6.21 4.83
N ARG A 99 2.70 5.33 4.60
CA ARG A 99 3.44 4.61 5.63
C ARG A 99 4.92 4.73 5.34
N GLU A 100 5.75 4.67 6.38
CA GLU A 100 7.20 4.69 6.22
C GLU A 100 7.64 3.61 5.19
N PRO A 101 8.35 3.99 4.12
CA PRO A 101 8.53 3.09 2.98
C PRO A 101 9.28 1.79 3.27
N ARG A 102 10.33 1.80 4.12
CA ARG A 102 11.05 0.57 4.48
C ARG A 102 10.14 -0.38 5.27
N SER A 103 9.38 0.17 6.20
CA SER A 103 8.40 -0.51 7.02
C SER A 103 7.28 -1.14 6.18
N ARG A 104 6.85 -0.45 5.12
CA ARG A 104 5.91 -0.97 4.13
C ARG A 104 6.48 -2.19 3.40
N LEU A 105 7.73 -2.11 2.93
CA LEU A 105 8.41 -3.20 2.22
C LEU A 105 8.63 -4.43 3.10
N LEU A 106 9.11 -4.24 4.32
CA LEU A 106 9.25 -5.33 5.29
C LEU A 106 7.91 -6.00 5.58
N SER A 107 6.85 -5.19 5.75
CA SER A 107 5.50 -5.70 5.97
C SER A 107 4.93 -6.45 4.75
N LEU A 108 5.27 -6.03 3.53
CA LEU A 108 4.88 -6.73 2.30
C LEU A 108 5.59 -8.08 2.19
N TRP A 109 6.91 -8.11 2.34
CA TRP A 109 7.71 -9.34 2.28
C TRP A 109 7.18 -10.38 3.26
N LEU A 110 6.96 -10.01 4.53
CA LEU A 110 6.43 -10.92 5.53
C LEU A 110 5.01 -11.38 5.23
N PHE A 111 4.16 -10.49 4.74
CA PHE A 111 2.79 -10.83 4.36
C PHE A 111 2.75 -11.82 3.22
N TRP A 112 3.53 -11.62 2.15
CA TRP A 112 3.59 -12.58 1.04
C TRP A 112 4.25 -13.89 1.48
N ARG A 113 5.31 -13.83 2.27
CA ARG A 113 5.99 -15.01 2.82
C ARG A 113 5.09 -15.85 3.71
N SER A 114 4.10 -15.26 4.39
CA SER A 114 3.19 -16.01 5.25
C SER A 114 2.13 -16.82 4.49
N HIS A 115 1.98 -16.66 3.18
CA HIS A 115 0.99 -17.42 2.41
C HIS A 115 1.47 -18.86 2.15
N SER A 116 0.63 -19.83 2.53
CA SER A 116 0.80 -21.23 2.13
C SER A 116 0.51 -21.41 0.63
N ASP A 117 0.96 -22.52 0.05
CA ASP A 117 0.62 -22.84 -1.35
C ASP A 117 -0.89 -23.04 -1.56
N GLU A 118 -1.61 -23.52 -0.53
CA GLU A 118 -3.07 -23.61 -0.54
C GLU A 118 -3.73 -22.23 -0.65
N GLN A 119 -3.27 -21.25 0.14
CA GLN A 119 -3.79 -19.88 0.08
C GLN A 119 -3.49 -19.19 -1.26
N LEU A 120 -2.40 -19.58 -1.93
CA LEU A 120 -2.01 -19.04 -3.23
C LEU A 120 -2.66 -19.78 -4.41
N ALA A 121 -3.37 -20.87 -4.20
CA ALA A 121 -3.93 -21.69 -5.28
C ALA A 121 -4.86 -20.88 -6.21
N GLY A 122 -5.67 -19.98 -5.63
CA GLY A 122 -6.58 -19.10 -6.39
C GLY A 122 -5.89 -17.95 -7.13
N TRP A 123 -4.58 -17.76 -6.94
CA TRP A 123 -3.85 -16.62 -7.50
C TRP A 123 -3.25 -16.94 -8.88
N GLY A 124 -3.52 -18.12 -9.43
CA GLY A 124 -2.98 -18.53 -10.74
C GLY A 124 -1.46 -18.46 -10.80
N THR A 125 -0.92 -18.04 -11.93
CA THR A 125 0.53 -17.88 -12.13
C THR A 125 1.11 -16.65 -11.42
N TRP A 126 0.27 -15.71 -10.97
CA TRP A 126 0.73 -14.60 -10.11
C TRP A 126 1.29 -15.12 -8.78
N ALA A 127 0.86 -16.30 -8.33
CA ALA A 127 1.41 -16.98 -7.16
C ALA A 127 2.94 -17.14 -7.24
N ASP A 128 3.51 -17.34 -8.43
CA ASP A 128 4.96 -17.52 -8.58
C ASP A 128 5.75 -16.26 -8.22
N ARG A 129 5.21 -15.09 -8.52
CA ARG A 129 5.79 -13.80 -8.10
C ARG A 129 5.70 -13.62 -6.58
N VAL A 130 4.59 -14.04 -5.99
CA VAL A 130 4.38 -13.96 -4.54
C VAL A 130 5.30 -14.91 -3.78
N ARG A 131 5.54 -16.11 -4.33
CA ARG A 131 6.48 -17.10 -3.78
C ARG A 131 7.92 -16.59 -3.69
N LEU A 132 8.30 -15.57 -4.47
CA LEU A 132 9.62 -14.93 -4.34
C LEU A 132 9.85 -14.35 -2.94
N ALA A 133 8.80 -14.06 -2.16
CA ALA A 133 8.95 -13.65 -0.76
C ALA A 133 9.48 -14.77 0.18
N ARG A 134 9.55 -16.02 -0.30
CA ARG A 134 10.21 -17.13 0.41
C ARG A 134 11.74 -17.02 0.36
N LEU A 135 12.29 -16.24 -0.57
CA LEU A 135 13.72 -15.92 -0.63
C LEU A 135 14.13 -15.00 0.54
N PRO A 136 15.44 -14.90 0.83
CA PRO A 136 15.95 -13.87 1.75
C PRO A 136 15.51 -12.47 1.34
N LEU A 137 15.31 -11.58 2.31
CA LEU A 137 14.72 -10.24 2.08
C LEU A 137 15.44 -9.47 0.96
N ALA A 138 16.77 -9.48 0.97
CA ALA A 138 17.57 -8.79 -0.07
C ALA A 138 17.34 -9.35 -1.47
N ALA A 139 17.19 -10.67 -1.62
CA ALA A 139 16.95 -11.31 -2.92
C ALA A 139 15.53 -11.01 -3.42
N PHE A 140 14.53 -11.05 -2.52
CA PHE A 140 13.15 -10.66 -2.84
C PHE A 140 13.07 -9.22 -3.35
N LEU A 141 13.68 -8.27 -2.65
CA LEU A 141 13.66 -6.85 -3.03
C LEU A 141 14.41 -6.53 -4.33
N ARG A 142 15.32 -7.43 -4.76
CA ARG A 142 16.08 -7.29 -6.02
C ARG A 142 15.42 -8.03 -7.19
N ALA A 143 14.35 -8.79 -6.98
CA ALA A 143 13.68 -9.52 -8.06
C ALA A 143 12.84 -8.57 -8.93
N PRO A 144 13.15 -8.40 -10.24
CA PRO A 144 12.42 -7.49 -11.12
C PRO A 144 10.93 -7.84 -11.28
N ALA A 145 10.59 -9.12 -11.19
CA ALA A 145 9.23 -9.64 -11.35
C ALA A 145 8.24 -9.11 -10.30
N VAL A 146 8.72 -8.57 -9.18
CA VAL A 146 7.90 -7.99 -8.10
C VAL A 146 8.10 -6.48 -7.96
N ALA A 147 8.80 -5.85 -8.91
CA ALA A 147 9.12 -4.43 -8.84
C ALA A 147 7.87 -3.53 -8.80
N CYS A 148 6.80 -3.91 -9.51
CA CYS A 148 5.50 -3.21 -9.43
C CYS A 148 4.94 -3.13 -8.00
N GLN A 149 5.38 -4.02 -7.11
CA GLN A 149 4.94 -4.10 -5.72
C GLN A 149 6.02 -3.66 -4.73
N THR A 150 7.29 -3.61 -5.11
CA THR A 150 8.41 -3.29 -4.19
C THR A 150 9.06 -1.94 -4.48
N ASP A 151 9.02 -1.45 -5.70
CA ASP A 151 9.82 -0.29 -6.11
C ASP A 151 8.99 0.99 -6.16
N ASN A 152 9.20 1.86 -5.17
CA ASN A 152 8.58 3.18 -5.04
C ASN A 152 7.06 3.14 -5.27
N MET A 153 6.38 2.27 -4.52
CA MET A 153 4.94 2.01 -4.67
C MET A 153 4.06 3.25 -4.50
N ILE A 154 4.42 4.21 -3.63
CA ILE A 154 3.67 5.48 -3.52
C ILE A 154 3.77 6.23 -4.84
N THR A 155 4.98 6.36 -5.37
CA THR A 155 5.27 6.99 -6.67
C THR A 155 4.52 6.29 -7.80
N ARG A 156 4.55 4.95 -7.86
CA ARG A 156 3.82 4.16 -8.87
C ARG A 156 2.31 4.37 -8.77
N ALA A 157 1.74 4.33 -7.56
CA ALA A 157 0.31 4.56 -7.37
C ALA A 157 -0.13 5.96 -7.81
N LEU A 158 0.71 6.98 -7.60
CA LEU A 158 0.42 8.36 -8.00
C LEU A 158 0.54 8.59 -9.51
N LEU A 159 1.51 7.94 -10.15
CA LEU A 159 1.93 8.27 -11.51
C LEU A 159 1.52 7.26 -12.58
N TRP A 160 1.18 6.02 -12.23
CA TRP A 160 0.85 5.01 -13.24
C TRP A 160 -0.37 5.40 -14.09
N PRO A 161 -0.36 5.19 -15.42
CA PRO A 161 0.81 4.84 -16.23
C PRO A 161 1.71 6.06 -16.47
N HIS A 162 3.04 5.87 -16.45
CA HIS A 162 4.01 6.93 -16.70
C HIS A 162 5.16 6.41 -17.59
N PRO A 163 5.62 7.15 -18.62
CA PRO A 163 6.63 6.65 -19.56
C PRO A 163 8.00 6.32 -18.92
N LEU A 164 8.35 6.97 -17.81
CA LEU A 164 9.59 6.68 -17.04
C LEU A 164 9.40 5.60 -15.95
N ILE A 165 8.19 5.07 -15.78
CA ILE A 165 7.93 3.97 -14.84
C ILE A 165 7.67 2.73 -15.69
N PRO A 166 8.61 1.77 -15.74
CA PRO A 166 8.38 0.58 -16.53
C PRO A 166 7.33 -0.31 -15.86
N ASP A 167 6.51 -0.99 -16.67
CA ASP A 167 5.53 -1.96 -16.17
C ASP A 167 6.25 -3.11 -15.46
N GLY A 168 7.32 -3.64 -16.07
CA GLY A 168 8.21 -4.64 -15.48
C GLY A 168 9.53 -4.03 -14.99
N GLY A 169 10.02 -4.47 -13.82
CA GLY A 169 11.32 -4.04 -13.31
C GLY A 169 11.33 -2.65 -12.66
N PHE A 170 12.54 -2.16 -12.41
CA PHE A 170 12.82 -1.06 -11.50
C PHE A 170 12.91 0.30 -12.21
N ILE A 171 12.38 1.35 -11.57
CA ILE A 171 12.58 2.74 -11.98
C ILE A 171 14.07 3.06 -11.96
N ALA A 172 14.60 3.65 -13.04
CA ALA A 172 16.00 4.04 -13.14
C ALA A 172 16.34 5.17 -12.13
N PRO A 173 17.55 5.18 -11.53
CA PRO A 173 17.97 6.27 -10.66
C PRO A 173 17.96 7.64 -11.34
N ASP A 174 18.32 7.70 -12.63
CA ASP A 174 18.42 8.95 -13.39
C ASP A 174 17.06 9.66 -13.59
N ASP A 175 15.96 8.92 -13.49
CA ASP A 175 14.60 9.45 -13.63
C ASP A 175 14.03 10.02 -12.33
N GLU A 176 14.75 9.89 -11.21
CA GLU A 176 14.24 10.19 -9.87
C GLU A 176 13.76 11.64 -9.70
N ALA A 177 14.53 12.62 -10.15
CA ALA A 177 14.19 14.04 -9.98
C ALA A 177 12.90 14.42 -10.73
N TRP A 178 12.72 13.87 -11.94
CA TRP A 178 11.53 14.07 -12.75
C TRP A 178 10.31 13.43 -12.08
N LEU A 179 10.43 12.16 -11.70
CA LEU A 179 9.35 11.41 -11.07
C LEU A 179 8.95 11.99 -9.71
N LEU A 180 9.90 12.46 -8.91
CA LEU A 180 9.61 13.12 -7.64
C LEU A 180 8.81 14.41 -7.85
N THR A 181 9.18 15.21 -8.85
CA THR A 181 8.48 16.46 -9.21
C THR A 181 7.03 16.15 -9.61
N ASP A 182 6.83 15.15 -10.45
CA ASP A 182 5.50 14.74 -10.92
C ASP A 182 4.65 14.14 -9.81
N ALA A 183 5.24 13.28 -8.99
CA ALA A 183 4.56 12.66 -7.87
C ALA A 183 4.10 13.71 -6.85
N ARG A 184 4.92 14.74 -6.56
CA ARG A 184 4.51 15.87 -5.71
C ARG A 184 3.31 16.63 -6.29
N ARG A 185 3.30 16.87 -7.61
CA ARG A 185 2.15 17.53 -8.27
C ARG A 185 0.88 16.68 -8.15
N ARG A 186 0.98 15.36 -8.31
CA ARG A 186 -0.16 14.43 -8.13
C ARG A 186 -0.61 14.33 -6.69
N LEU A 187 0.32 14.31 -5.75
CA LEU A 187 0.03 14.27 -4.32
C LEU A 187 -0.79 15.48 -3.88
N ALA A 188 -0.48 16.68 -4.41
CA ALA A 188 -1.23 17.91 -4.15
C ALA A 188 -2.67 17.91 -4.71
N GLN A 189 -3.01 16.95 -5.59
CA GLN A 189 -4.38 16.78 -6.09
C GLN A 189 -5.25 15.97 -5.11
N LEU A 190 -4.65 15.27 -4.14
CA LEU A 190 -5.41 14.58 -3.12
C LEU A 190 -6.09 15.61 -2.20
N SER A 191 -7.38 15.41 -1.96
CA SER A 191 -8.14 16.23 -1.01
C SER A 191 -7.72 15.96 0.45
N PHE A 192 -7.11 14.81 0.72
CA PHE A 192 -6.51 14.46 2.00
C PHE A 192 -5.31 13.53 1.80
N VAL A 193 -4.21 13.83 2.48
CA VAL A 193 -3.06 12.93 2.59
C VAL A 193 -2.44 13.09 3.97
N ASP A 194 -2.07 11.98 4.58
CA ASP A 194 -1.45 11.95 5.90
C ASP A 194 -0.53 10.74 6.04
N VAL A 195 0.15 10.63 7.17
CA VAL A 195 1.11 9.57 7.49
C VAL A 195 0.65 8.82 8.74
N VAL A 196 0.54 7.50 8.65
CA VAL A 196 -0.02 6.67 9.74
C VAL A 196 0.85 6.64 11.00
N GLU A 197 2.13 7.03 10.89
CA GLU A 197 3.06 7.09 12.02
C GLU A 197 3.11 8.45 12.71
N VAL A 198 2.49 9.50 12.14
CA VAL A 198 2.45 10.82 12.76
C VAL A 198 1.26 10.91 13.70
N ALA A 199 1.51 11.29 14.95
CA ALA A 199 0.46 11.43 15.97
C ALA A 199 -0.70 12.32 15.49
N GLY A 200 -1.93 11.93 15.85
CA GLY A 200 -3.15 12.69 15.54
C GLY A 200 -3.64 12.58 14.09
N TRP A 201 -3.06 11.74 13.23
CA TRP A 201 -3.52 11.56 11.85
C TRP A 201 -5.00 11.15 11.77
N GLU A 202 -5.47 10.29 12.70
CA GLU A 202 -6.87 9.88 12.78
C GLU A 202 -7.80 11.06 13.09
N ALA A 203 -7.39 11.96 13.99
CA ALA A 203 -8.15 13.15 14.33
C ALA A 203 -8.24 14.12 13.13
N ARG A 204 -7.16 14.28 12.37
CA ARG A 204 -7.14 15.07 11.13
C ARG A 204 -8.04 14.46 10.06
N LEU A 205 -8.04 13.14 9.92
CA LEU A 205 -8.94 12.44 9.00
C LEU A 205 -10.42 12.60 9.41
N GLN A 206 -10.74 12.46 10.70
CA GLN A 206 -12.10 12.70 11.20
C GLN A 206 -12.57 14.13 10.93
N ALA A 207 -11.70 15.12 11.17
CA ALA A 207 -11.98 16.52 10.87
C ALA A 207 -12.24 16.73 9.37
N TRP A 208 -11.42 16.14 8.51
CA TRP A 208 -11.61 16.19 7.06
C TRP A 208 -12.89 15.49 6.59
N LEU A 209 -13.23 14.35 7.19
CA LEU A 209 -14.48 13.63 6.89
C LEU A 209 -15.71 14.39 7.40
N GLY A 210 -15.55 15.22 8.43
CA GLY A 210 -16.66 15.82 9.19
C GLY A 210 -17.47 14.77 9.95
N ARG A 211 -16.86 13.61 10.27
CA ARG A 211 -17.54 12.45 10.87
C ARG A 211 -16.59 11.71 11.83
N PRO A 212 -17.12 11.12 12.92
CA PRO A 212 -16.35 10.22 13.77
C PRO A 212 -15.86 9.00 12.98
N LEU A 213 -14.66 8.55 13.29
CA LEU A 213 -14.01 7.38 12.70
C LEU A 213 -13.52 6.50 13.84
N ASP A 214 -14.03 5.28 13.91
CA ASP A 214 -13.59 4.26 14.87
C ASP A 214 -12.65 3.29 14.15
N LEU A 215 -11.35 3.49 14.33
CA LEU A 215 -10.34 2.64 13.71
C LEU A 215 -10.05 1.42 14.60
N ALA A 216 -10.91 0.41 14.50
CA ALA A 216 -10.60 -0.89 15.08
C ALA A 216 -9.39 -1.51 14.37
N ARG A 217 -8.43 -2.02 15.14
CA ARG A 217 -7.32 -2.81 14.60
C ARG A 217 -7.88 -4.11 14.02
N CYS A 218 -7.92 -4.19 12.70
CA CYS A 218 -8.32 -5.39 11.99
C CYS A 218 -7.12 -5.96 11.23
N ASN A 219 -7.10 -7.28 11.02
CA ASN A 219 -6.07 -8.02 10.28
C ASN A 219 -4.73 -8.15 11.03
N GLU A 220 -4.74 -9.00 12.04
CA GLU A 220 -3.50 -9.57 12.55
C GLU A 220 -2.83 -10.39 11.44
N THR A 221 -1.50 -10.23 11.31
CA THR A 221 -0.74 -10.97 10.30
C THR A 221 -0.89 -12.47 10.59
N THR A 222 -1.28 -13.25 9.59
CA THR A 222 -1.37 -14.70 9.70
C THR A 222 -0.06 -15.28 10.24
N PRO A 223 -0.12 -16.25 11.17
CA PRO A 223 1.10 -16.89 11.67
C PRO A 223 1.95 -17.45 10.53
N MET A 224 3.26 -17.22 10.60
CA MET A 224 4.19 -17.72 9.59
C MET A 224 4.20 -19.27 9.57
N PRO A 225 4.00 -19.92 8.41
CA PRO A 225 4.09 -21.37 8.27
C PRO A 225 5.43 -21.89 8.81
N ARG A 226 5.42 -23.05 9.49
CA ARG A 226 6.60 -23.55 10.24
C ARG A 226 7.88 -23.62 9.41
N GLY A 227 7.78 -24.04 8.15
CA GLY A 227 8.93 -24.13 7.23
C GLY A 227 9.41 -22.79 6.65
N LEU A 228 8.66 -21.70 6.85
CA LEU A 228 8.99 -20.36 6.35
C LEU A 228 9.39 -19.39 7.47
N ARG A 229 9.36 -19.85 8.73
CA ARG A 229 9.86 -19.12 9.89
C ARG A 229 11.36 -18.86 9.78
N GLY A 230 11.83 -17.87 10.52
CA GLY A 230 13.23 -17.47 10.51
C GLY A 230 13.55 -16.46 11.61
N ASP A 231 14.76 -15.92 11.53
CA ASP A 231 15.23 -14.85 12.42
C ASP A 231 15.34 -13.56 11.60
N LEU A 232 14.53 -12.56 11.95
CA LEU A 232 14.50 -11.29 11.22
C LEU A 232 15.85 -10.59 11.27
N ALA A 233 16.62 -10.73 12.37
CA ALA A 233 17.94 -10.12 12.47
C ALA A 233 18.92 -10.64 11.41
N ARG A 234 18.79 -11.91 10.99
CA ARG A 234 19.61 -12.51 9.93
C ARG A 234 19.23 -12.05 8.53
N GLU A 235 18.02 -11.52 8.37
CA GLU A 235 17.49 -11.04 7.09
C GLU A 235 17.82 -9.54 6.88
N LEU A 236 18.02 -8.79 7.97
CA LEU A 236 18.41 -7.37 7.97
C LEU A 236 19.93 -7.18 7.77
N THR A 237 20.47 -7.76 6.70
CA THR A 237 21.87 -7.61 6.29
C THR A 237 22.14 -6.24 5.64
N ALA A 238 23.42 -5.85 5.49
CA ALA A 238 23.78 -4.64 4.74
C ALA A 238 23.18 -4.62 3.32
N SER A 239 23.24 -5.75 2.60
CA SER A 239 22.61 -5.87 1.28
C SER A 239 21.09 -5.72 1.32
N ALA A 240 20.42 -6.06 2.42
CA ALA A 240 18.99 -5.84 2.57
C ALA A 240 18.67 -4.35 2.81
N PHE A 241 19.49 -3.66 3.60
CA PHE A 241 19.37 -2.21 3.79
C PHE A 241 19.61 -1.44 2.48
N ASP A 242 20.61 -1.81 1.70
CA ASP A 242 20.85 -1.22 0.38
C ASP A 242 19.65 -1.41 -0.56
N ALA A 243 19.09 -2.63 -0.56
CA ALA A 243 17.92 -2.94 -1.37
C ALA A 243 16.68 -2.15 -0.90
N LEU A 244 16.44 -2.07 0.41
CA LEU A 244 15.36 -1.26 0.97
C LEU A 244 15.49 0.20 0.55
N ALA A 245 16.66 0.80 0.72
CA ALA A 245 16.93 2.19 0.31
C ALA A 245 16.71 2.40 -1.19
N ALA A 246 17.27 1.54 -2.04
CA ALA A 246 17.12 1.65 -3.49
C ALA A 246 15.66 1.53 -3.95
N ARG A 247 14.89 0.62 -3.33
CA ARG A 247 13.48 0.37 -3.64
C ARG A 247 12.54 1.43 -3.07
N SER A 248 13.00 2.30 -2.18
CA SER A 248 12.15 3.30 -1.52
C SER A 248 12.61 4.75 -1.66
N ARG A 249 13.69 5.03 -2.40
CA ARG A 249 14.34 6.35 -2.48
C ARG A 249 13.40 7.54 -2.81
N ILE A 250 12.47 7.38 -3.75
CA ILE A 250 11.52 8.42 -4.16
C ILE A 250 10.40 8.51 -3.11
N ASP A 251 9.87 7.36 -2.72
CA ASP A 251 8.82 7.25 -1.71
C ASP A 251 9.24 7.83 -0.36
N THR A 252 10.51 7.69 0.03
CA THR A 252 11.05 8.29 1.26
C THR A 252 10.99 9.81 1.18
N GLN A 253 11.31 10.41 0.04
CA GLN A 253 11.24 11.87 -0.13
C GLN A 253 9.80 12.38 -0.14
N LEU A 254 8.88 11.65 -0.78
CA LEU A 254 7.45 11.97 -0.75
C LEU A 254 6.89 11.87 0.67
N TRP A 255 7.20 10.77 1.37
CA TRP A 255 6.78 10.55 2.74
C TRP A 255 7.32 11.64 3.66
N THR A 256 8.62 11.99 3.56
CA THR A 256 9.24 13.06 4.37
C THR A 256 8.60 14.41 4.07
N THR A 257 8.23 14.68 2.81
CA THR A 257 7.53 15.92 2.44
C THR A 257 6.18 16.02 3.14
N VAL A 258 5.39 14.94 3.18
CA VAL A 258 4.10 14.93 3.88
C VAL A 258 4.30 15.01 5.39
N ALA A 259 5.17 14.16 5.95
CA ALA A 259 5.46 14.12 7.37
C ALA A 259 5.91 15.49 7.88
N GLY A 260 6.94 16.09 7.27
CA GLY A 260 7.50 17.38 7.70
C GLY A 260 6.55 18.57 7.52
N GLY A 261 5.52 18.46 6.67
CA GLY A 261 4.45 19.46 6.58
C GLY A 261 3.45 19.40 7.74
N LEU A 262 3.46 18.34 8.56
CA LEU A 262 2.60 18.17 9.72
C LEU A 262 3.27 18.78 10.94
N ALA A 263 2.61 19.77 11.54
CA ALA A 263 3.14 20.61 12.61
C ALA A 263 3.75 19.79 13.76
N GLY A 264 4.97 20.17 14.18
CA GLY A 264 5.65 19.61 15.34
C GLY A 264 6.27 18.23 15.14
N SER A 265 6.32 17.70 13.92
CA SER A 265 6.98 16.43 13.64
C SER A 265 8.42 16.63 13.17
N ASP A 266 9.34 15.89 13.79
CA ASP A 266 10.65 15.60 13.21
C ASP A 266 10.47 14.37 12.32
N ALA A 267 10.39 14.61 11.01
CA ALA A 267 10.11 13.56 10.03
C ALA A 267 11.16 12.43 10.07
N ASP A 268 12.43 12.74 10.31
CA ASP A 268 13.48 11.72 10.37
C ASP A 268 13.36 10.90 11.66
N ALA A 269 13.09 11.54 12.80
CA ALA A 269 12.85 10.82 14.05
C ALA A 269 11.62 9.90 13.96
N VAL A 270 10.51 10.39 13.39
CA VAL A 270 9.29 9.60 13.15
C VAL A 270 9.59 8.41 12.22
N ARG A 271 10.41 8.62 11.18
CA ARG A 271 10.81 7.57 10.24
C ARG A 271 11.61 6.46 10.92
N GLU A 272 12.59 6.81 11.74
CA GLU A 272 13.42 5.83 12.45
C GLU A 272 12.60 5.10 13.53
N GLU A 273 11.74 5.80 14.26
CA GLU A 273 10.85 5.18 15.24
C GLU A 273 9.85 4.21 14.57
N ALA A 274 9.27 4.60 13.42
CA ALA A 274 8.40 3.74 12.62
C ALA A 274 9.11 2.45 12.19
N TRP A 275 10.36 2.55 11.76
CA TRP A 275 11.19 1.41 11.38
C TRP A 275 11.47 0.48 12.57
N ILE A 276 11.94 1.03 13.69
CA ILE A 276 12.22 0.26 14.91
C ILE A 276 10.97 -0.49 15.39
N ARG A 277 9.82 0.19 15.48
CA ARG A 277 8.54 -0.44 15.86
C ARG A 277 8.14 -1.54 14.89
N THR A 278 8.34 -1.32 13.59
CA THR A 278 8.01 -2.30 12.57
C THR A 278 8.88 -3.56 12.71
N VAL A 279 10.19 -3.42 12.92
CA VAL A 279 11.11 -4.54 13.17
C VAL A 279 10.73 -5.29 14.45
N ALA A 280 10.54 -4.56 15.56
CA ALA A 280 10.17 -5.14 16.85
C ALA A 280 8.85 -5.94 16.78
N ARG A 281 7.84 -5.42 16.07
CA ARG A 281 6.56 -6.10 15.87
C ARG A 281 6.69 -7.37 15.03
N HIS A 282 7.56 -7.36 14.03
CA HIS A 282 7.65 -8.44 13.03
C HIS A 282 8.67 -9.52 13.36
N ALA A 283 9.68 -9.24 14.19
CA ALA A 283 10.61 -10.24 14.69
C ALA A 283 9.91 -11.48 15.31
N PRO A 284 8.97 -11.34 16.26
CA PRO A 284 8.29 -12.50 16.84
C PRO A 284 7.41 -13.23 15.81
N LEU A 285 6.76 -12.51 14.89
CA LEU A 285 5.94 -13.12 13.84
C LEU A 285 6.75 -14.07 12.94
N LEU A 286 7.95 -13.65 12.54
CA LEU A 286 8.83 -14.49 11.73
C LEU A 286 9.40 -15.67 12.52
N ALA A 287 9.65 -15.50 13.82
CA ALA A 287 10.05 -16.59 14.71
C ALA A 287 8.91 -17.59 15.00
N GLY A 288 7.67 -17.28 14.60
CA GLY A 288 6.48 -18.09 14.86
C GLY A 288 5.85 -17.87 16.24
N GLY A 289 6.23 -16.79 16.93
CA GLY A 289 5.56 -16.30 18.12
C GLY A 289 4.34 -15.45 17.78
N THR A 290 3.44 -15.30 18.75
CA THR A 290 2.35 -14.34 18.68
C THR A 290 2.95 -12.93 18.84
N PRO A 291 2.58 -11.95 17.99
CA PRO A 291 3.06 -10.58 18.17
C PRO A 291 2.61 -10.08 19.56
N ALA A 292 3.52 -9.44 20.30
CA ALA A 292 3.14 -8.73 21.50
C ALA A 292 2.09 -7.66 21.15
N MET A 293 1.04 -7.53 21.96
CA MET A 293 0.13 -6.40 21.86
C MET A 293 0.89 -5.14 22.26
N ALA A 294 1.51 -4.49 21.27
CA ALA A 294 1.97 -3.12 21.35
C ALA A 294 0.83 -2.17 20.98
#